data_AF-A0A957QLY8-F1
#
_entry.id   AF-A0A957QLY8-F1
#
_cell.length_a   1.000
_cell.length_b   1.000
_cell.length_c   1.000
_cell.angle_alpha   90.00
_cell.angle_beta   90.00
_cell.angle_gamma   90.00
#
_symmetry.space_group_name_H-M   'P 1'
#
loop_
_entity.id
_entity.type
_entity.pdbx_description
1 polymer ?
#
loop_
_entity_poly.entity_id
_entity_poly.type
_entity_poly.pdbx_seq_one_letter_code
_entity_poly.pdbx_strand_id
1 'polypeptide(L)'
;MSLITLTDPRSPVSEAYRTLRTNLSFYSVDNPIKTLVVTSPTPQENPADTVANLAVTLAQSGRRTLLVDCDLRRPALHAAFSLPAEPGLTNMVLNEVDKLPIQNTSVDNLALLASGPTP
;
A
#
# COMPACT_ATOMS: atom_id res chain seq x y z
N MET A 1 9.46 7.89 -5.79
CA MET A 1 8.29 7.00 -5.80
C MET A 1 7.22 7.61 -6.68
N SER A 2 6.70 6.87 -7.66
CA SER A 2 5.71 7.35 -8.63
C SER A 2 4.50 6.41 -8.66
N LEU A 3 3.30 6.97 -8.48
CA LEU A 3 2.06 6.24 -8.63
C LEU A 3 1.64 6.26 -10.12
N ILE A 4 2.36 5.49 -10.95
CA ILE A 4 2.12 5.42 -12.41
C ILE A 4 0.68 5.05 -12.75
N THR A 5 0.02 4.25 -11.90
CA THR A 5 -1.39 3.87 -12.02
C THR A 5 -2.37 5.04 -11.89
N LEU A 6 -1.91 6.18 -11.33
CA LEU A 6 -2.63 7.45 -11.28
C LEU A 6 -2.12 8.45 -12.33
N THR A 7 -0.80 8.57 -12.50
CA THR A 7 -0.20 9.61 -13.35
C THR A 7 -0.24 9.27 -14.84
N ASP A 8 -0.11 7.98 -15.19
CA ASP A 8 -0.34 7.47 -16.56
C ASP A 8 -1.15 6.16 -16.50
N PRO A 9 -2.48 6.27 -16.30
CA PRO A 9 -3.35 5.11 -16.12
C PRO A 9 -3.42 4.20 -17.34
N ARG A 10 -3.04 4.66 -18.54
CA ARG A 10 -3.13 3.87 -19.78
C ARG A 10 -1.77 3.30 -20.23
N SER A 11 -0.70 3.56 -19.47
CA SER A 11 0.62 3.00 -19.76
C SER A 11 0.64 1.47 -19.70
N PRO A 12 1.55 0.82 -20.45
CA PRO A 12 1.81 -0.61 -20.32
C PRO A 12 2.16 -1.03 -18.88
N VAL A 13 2.81 -0.15 -18.11
CA VAL A 13 3.17 -0.40 -16.70
C VAL A 13 1.91 -0.45 -15.84
N SER A 14 0.96 0.47 -16.03
CA SER A 14 -0.34 0.45 -15.35
C SER A 14 -1.14 -0.81 -15.68
N GLU A 15 -1.10 -1.28 -16.94
CA GLU A 15 -1.72 -2.56 -17.33
C GLU A 15 -1.05 -3.78 -16.66
N ALA A 16 0.26 -3.74 -16.44
CA ALA A 16 0.96 -4.79 -15.71
C ALA A 16 0.44 -4.92 -14.27
N TYR A 17 0.19 -3.80 -13.57
CA TYR A 17 -0.42 -3.82 -12.23
C TYR A 17 -1.87 -4.33 -12.25
N ARG A 18 -2.68 -3.98 -13.26
CA ARG A 18 -4.04 -4.52 -13.42
C ARG A 18 -4.03 -6.02 -13.69
N THR A 19 -3.06 -6.50 -14.45
CA THR A 19 -2.83 -7.93 -14.69
C THR A 19 -2.46 -8.63 -13.39
N LEU A 20 -1.52 -8.09 -12.62
CA LEU A 20 -1.15 -8.62 -11.31
C LEU A 20 -2.35 -8.72 -10.36
N ARG A 21 -3.15 -7.65 -10.23
CA ARG A 21 -4.39 -7.64 -9.45
C ARG A 21 -5.36 -8.73 -9.88
N THR A 22 -5.51 -8.91 -11.19
CA THR A 22 -6.41 -9.92 -11.78
C THR A 22 -5.92 -11.33 -11.43
N ASN A 23 -4.62 -11.59 -11.58
CA ASN A 23 -4.01 -12.87 -11.20
C ASN A 23 -4.21 -13.17 -9.70
N LEU A 24 -4.01 -12.19 -8.83
CA LEU A 24 -4.26 -12.33 -7.39
C LEU A 24 -5.73 -12.61 -7.07
N SER A 25 -6.66 -12.03 -7.84
CA SER A 25 -8.10 -12.27 -7.66
C SER A 25 -8.51 -13.69 -8.05
N PHE A 26 -7.80 -14.33 -8.99
CA PHE A 26 -8.06 -15.69 -9.44
C PHE A 26 -7.22 -16.76 -8.73
N TYR A 27 -6.22 -16.37 -7.93
CA TYR A 27 -5.34 -17.33 -7.23
C TYR A 27 -6.11 -18.31 -6.34
N SER A 28 -7.14 -17.84 -5.65
CA SER A 28 -8.07 -18.70 -4.92
C SER A 28 -9.47 -18.10 -4.94
N VAL A 29 -10.33 -18.71 -5.75
CA VAL A 29 -11.74 -18.31 -5.87
C VAL A 29 -12.50 -18.66 -4.59
N ASP A 30 -12.23 -19.84 -4.03
CA ASP A 30 -12.90 -20.34 -2.83
C ASP A 30 -12.44 -19.61 -1.55
N ASN A 31 -11.17 -19.22 -1.49
CA ASN A 31 -10.59 -18.49 -0.37
C ASN A 31 -9.88 -17.21 -0.85
N PRO A 32 -10.64 -16.13 -1.13
CA PRO A 32 -10.06 -14.89 -1.63
C PRO A 32 -8.98 -14.34 -0.71
N ILE A 33 -7.86 -13.89 -1.30
CA ILE A 33 -6.77 -13.24 -0.56
C ILE A 33 -7.31 -11.95 0.08
N LYS A 34 -7.24 -11.88 1.41
CA LYS A 34 -7.62 -10.69 2.21
C LYS A 34 -6.43 -9.91 2.74
N THR A 35 -5.26 -10.55 2.82
CA THR A 35 -4.03 -9.97 3.33
C THR A 35 -2.86 -10.45 2.48
N LEU A 36 -2.01 -9.53 2.05
CA LEU A 36 -0.85 -9.79 1.21
C LEU A 36 0.34 -9.04 1.78
N VAL A 37 1.47 -9.74 1.92
CA VAL A 37 2.76 -9.12 2.22
C VAL A 37 3.55 -9.05 0.92
N VAL A 38 4.12 -7.88 0.63
CA VAL A 38 5.01 -7.67 -0.51
C VAL A 38 6.39 -7.34 0.04
N THR A 39 7.40 -8.10 -0.40
CA THR A 39 8.80 -7.95 0.02
C THR A 39 9.71 -8.17 -1.19
N SER A 40 10.96 -7.73 -1.09
CA SER A 40 11.98 -7.91 -2.10
C SER A 40 13.10 -8.83 -1.59
N PRO A 41 13.79 -9.56 -2.48
CA PRO A 41 14.92 -10.41 -2.09
C PRO A 41 16.15 -9.61 -1.63
N THR A 42 16.24 -8.32 -1.98
CA THR A 42 17.38 -7.47 -1.63
C THR A 42 16.96 -6.11 -1.09
N PRO A 43 17.70 -5.51 -0.13
CA PRO A 43 17.39 -4.18 0.41
C PRO A 43 17.46 -3.02 -0.62
N GLN A 44 18.08 -3.24 -1.78
CA GLN A 44 18.21 -2.26 -2.85
C GLN A 44 16.96 -2.18 -3.73
N GLU A 45 16.17 -3.25 -3.80
CA GLU A 45 14.88 -3.27 -4.47
C GLU A 45 13.82 -2.79 -3.48
N ASN A 46 13.17 -1.66 -3.79
CA ASN A 46 12.12 -1.15 -2.92
C ASN A 46 10.75 -1.71 -3.34
N PRO A 47 10.14 -2.63 -2.58
CA PRO A 47 8.80 -3.13 -2.87
C PRO A 47 7.71 -2.05 -2.73
N ALA A 48 8.01 -0.88 -2.15
CA ALA A 48 7.07 0.22 -1.91
C ALA A 48 6.36 0.69 -3.20
N ASP A 49 7.10 0.92 -4.29
CA ASP A 49 6.50 1.35 -5.57
C ASP A 49 5.50 0.31 -6.09
N THR A 50 5.86 -0.98 -5.96
CA THR A 50 5.03 -2.10 -6.40
C THR A 50 3.76 -2.22 -5.55
N VAL A 51 3.90 -2.23 -4.21
CA VAL A 51 2.75 -2.39 -3.31
C VAL A 51 1.81 -1.19 -3.37
N ALA A 52 2.33 0.03 -3.53
CA ALA A 52 1.49 1.22 -3.63
C ALA A 52 0.67 1.25 -4.92
N ASN A 53 1.29 0.98 -6.08
CA ASN A 53 0.56 0.91 -7.35
C ASN A 53 -0.42 -0.26 -7.37
N LEU A 54 -0.05 -1.42 -6.80
CA LEU A 54 -0.98 -2.53 -6.65
C LEU A 54 -2.19 -2.14 -5.78
N ALA A 55 -1.97 -1.47 -4.65
CA ALA A 55 -3.03 -0.99 -3.77
C ALA A 55 -3.98 -0.01 -4.46
N VAL A 56 -3.45 0.90 -5.29
CA VAL A 56 -4.27 1.77 -6.15
C VAL A 56 -5.14 0.95 -7.10
N THR A 57 -4.59 -0.05 -7.81
CA THR A 57 -5.40 -0.85 -8.74
C THR A 57 -6.46 -1.72 -8.04
N LEU A 58 -6.17 -2.19 -6.82
CA LEU A 58 -7.13 -2.89 -5.96
C LEU A 58 -8.28 -1.95 -5.57
N ALA A 59 -7.96 -0.75 -5.10
CA ALA A 59 -8.94 0.26 -4.72
C ALA A 59 -9.83 0.70 -5.90
N GLN A 60 -9.22 0.94 -7.07
CA GLN A 60 -9.92 1.26 -8.33
C GLN A 60 -10.86 0.15 -8.81
N SER A 61 -10.68 -1.10 -8.35
CA SER A 61 -11.62 -2.20 -8.64
C SER A 61 -12.84 -2.23 -7.71
N GLY A 62 -12.99 -1.23 -6.84
CA GLY A 62 -14.07 -1.13 -5.85
C GLY A 62 -13.79 -1.86 -4.54
N ARG A 63 -12.58 -2.41 -4.35
CA ARG A 63 -12.20 -3.08 -3.09
C ARG A 63 -11.79 -2.06 -2.05
N ARG A 64 -12.37 -2.15 -0.85
CA ARG A 64 -11.86 -1.44 0.33
C ARG A 64 -10.46 -1.96 0.68
N THR A 65 -9.46 -1.12 0.46
CA THR A 65 -8.04 -1.48 0.53
C THR A 65 -7.36 -0.66 1.62
N LEU A 66 -6.68 -1.35 2.55
CA LEU A 66 -5.78 -0.73 3.52
C LEU A 66 -4.35 -1.06 3.11
N LEU A 67 -3.57 -0.03 2.80
CA LEU A 67 -2.13 -0.13 2.62
C LEU A 67 -1.44 0.10 3.96
N VAL A 68 -0.48 -0.75 4.32
CA VAL A 68 0.25 -0.65 5.60
C VAL A 68 1.73 -0.57 5.31
N ASP A 69 2.41 0.46 5.82
CA ASP A 69 3.87 0.59 5.73
C ASP A 69 4.53 -0.18 6.88
N CYS A 70 5.03 -1.37 6.56
CA CYS A 70 5.75 -2.23 7.50
C CYS A 70 7.28 -2.07 7.41
N ASP A 71 7.81 -1.21 6.53
CA ASP A 71 9.24 -0.90 6.51
C ASP A 71 9.55 0.22 7.51
N LEU A 72 9.80 -0.17 8.76
CA LEU A 72 10.09 0.76 9.85
C LEU A 72 11.49 1.39 9.74
N ARG A 73 12.35 0.92 8.84
CA ARG A 73 13.72 1.44 8.67
C ARG A 73 13.79 2.49 7.56
N ARG A 74 13.00 2.32 6.50
CA ARG A 74 12.98 3.20 5.34
C ARG A 74 11.54 3.45 4.86
N PRO A 75 10.67 3.98 5.71
CA PRO A 75 9.26 4.18 5.36
C PRO A 75 9.13 5.17 4.20
N ALA A 76 8.28 4.84 3.24
CA ALA A 76 8.18 5.59 1.99
C ALA A 76 6.73 5.79 1.52
N LEU A 77 5.77 5.02 2.05
CA LEU A 77 4.40 5.03 1.54
C LEU A 77 3.68 6.35 1.87
N HIS A 78 3.91 6.91 3.06
CA HIS A 78 3.29 8.19 3.46
C HIS A 78 3.62 9.32 2.46
N ALA A 79 4.88 9.41 2.03
CA ALA A 79 5.33 10.43 1.08
C ALA A 79 4.67 10.26 -0.29
N ALA A 80 4.48 9.01 -0.75
CA ALA A 80 3.84 8.73 -2.03
C ALA A 80 2.38 9.19 -2.10
N PHE A 81 1.68 9.19 -0.97
CA PHE A 81 0.30 9.65 -0.85
C PHE A 81 0.18 11.06 -0.26
N SER A 82 1.30 11.77 -0.06
CA SER A 82 1.34 13.11 0.55
C SER A 82 0.64 13.17 1.92
N LEU A 83 0.86 12.13 2.74
CA LEU A 83 0.30 11.98 4.08
C LEU A 83 1.40 12.08 5.15
N PRO A 84 1.05 12.50 6.38
CA PRO A 84 1.91 12.37 7.54
C PRO A 84 2.42 10.93 7.76
N ALA A 85 3.70 10.79 8.13
CA ALA A 85 4.26 9.51 8.62
C ALA A 85 3.81 9.18 10.06
N GLU A 86 3.56 10.24 10.82
CA GLU A 86 3.17 10.38 12.23
C GLU A 86 1.67 10.60 12.52
N PRO A 87 0.96 9.91 13.44
CA PRO A 87 1.24 8.60 14.07
C PRO A 87 1.08 7.44 13.07
N GLY A 88 1.64 6.28 13.39
CA GLY A 88 1.54 5.09 12.56
C GLY A 88 1.66 3.76 13.31
N LEU A 89 2.11 2.73 12.59
CA LEU A 89 2.21 1.34 13.05
C LEU A 89 3.01 1.20 14.35
N THR A 90 4.18 1.85 14.44
CA THR A 90 5.02 1.83 15.66
C THR A 90 4.25 2.36 16.87
N ASN A 91 3.59 3.52 16.75
CA ASN A 91 2.81 4.11 17.85
C ASN A 91 1.65 3.20 18.26
N MET A 92 0.99 2.56 17.28
CA MET A 92 -0.10 1.62 17.54
C MET A 92 0.38 0.39 18.32
N VAL A 93 1.52 -0.19 17.94
CA VAL A 93 2.09 -1.36 18.64
C VAL A 93 2.54 -1.00 20.06
N LEU A 94 3.05 0.23 20.26
CA LEU A 94 3.46 0.72 21.58
C LEU A 94 2.30 1.23 22.46
N ASN A 95 1.06 1.20 21.96
CA ASN A 95 -0.13 1.76 22.63
C ASN A 95 -0.02 3.26 22.96
N GLU A 96 0.67 4.03 22.10
CA GLU A 96 0.83 5.48 22.23
C GLU A 96 -0.32 6.27 21.60
N VAL A 97 -1.32 5.56 21.05
CA VAL A 97 -2.49 6.14 20.39
C VAL A 97 -3.77 5.46 20.85
N ASP A 98 -4.81 6.26 21.13
CA ASP A 98 -6.13 5.75 21.55
C ASP A 98 -6.97 5.22 20.38
N LYS A 99 -6.64 5.62 19.15
CA LYS A 99 -7.36 5.26 17.91
C LYS A 99 -6.37 4.78 16.87
N LEU A 100 -6.83 3.86 16.01
CA LEU A 100 -6.05 3.39 14.87
C LEU A 100 -5.65 4.58 13.98
N PRO A 101 -4.34 4.82 13.74
CA PRO A 101 -3.88 5.98 12.98
C PRO A 101 -3.97 5.73 11.46
N ILE A 102 -5.18 5.37 11.00
CA ILE A 102 -5.49 5.12 9.60
C ILE A 102 -5.90 6.43 8.94
N GLN A 103 -5.27 6.73 7.80
CA GLN A 103 -5.45 7.96 7.06
C GLN A 103 -6.07 7.65 5.70
N ASN A 104 -7.09 8.40 5.29
CA ASN A 104 -7.64 8.28 3.94
C ASN A 104 -6.67 8.89 2.93
N THR A 105 -6.45 8.21 1.80
CA THR A 105 -5.70 8.79 0.68
C THR A 105 -6.63 9.60 -0.23
N SER A 106 -6.08 10.27 -1.25
CA SER A 106 -6.86 10.90 -2.31
C SER A 106 -7.51 9.91 -3.29
N VAL A 107 -7.22 8.61 -3.16
CA VAL A 107 -7.78 7.54 -3.99
C VAL A 107 -8.96 6.90 -3.27
N ASP A 108 -10.13 6.91 -3.92
CA ASP A 108 -11.33 6.27 -3.38
C ASP A 108 -11.08 4.81 -3.03
N ASN A 109 -11.63 4.36 -1.90
CA ASN A 109 -11.45 3.01 -1.33
C ASN A 109 -10.04 2.66 -0.88
N LEU A 110 -9.09 3.60 -0.84
CA LEU A 110 -7.73 3.38 -0.36
C LEU A 110 -7.42 4.21 0.89
N ALA A 111 -7.07 3.51 1.97
CA ALA A 111 -6.53 4.10 3.19
C ALA A 111 -5.09 3.62 3.43
N LEU A 112 -4.34 4.41 4.21
CA LEU A 112 -2.96 4.15 4.59
C LEU A 112 -2.81 4.09 6.11
N LEU A 113 -2.10 3.08 6.61
CA LEU A 113 -1.48 3.07 7.93
C LEU A 113 0.03 3.27 7.71
N ALA A 114 0.53 4.46 8.06
CA ALA A 114 1.96 4.78 7.95
C ALA A 114 2.80 3.98 8.97
N SER A 115 4.12 4.00 8.84
CA SER A 115 5.02 3.29 9.75
C SER A 115 5.00 3.85 11.17
N GLY A 116 4.80 5.15 11.34
CA GLY A 116 5.12 5.85 12.59
C GLY A 116 6.61 6.13 12.70
N PRO A 117 7.09 6.54 13.90
CA PRO A 117 8.49 6.86 14.14
C PRO A 117 9.38 5.65 13.83
N THR A 118 10.53 5.94 13.21
CA THR A 118 11.56 4.94 12.93
C THR A 118 12.33 4.62 14.22
N PRO A 119 12.64 3.34 14.51
CA PRO A 119 13.46 2.96 15.66
C PRO A 119 14.89 3.51 15.64
#